data_AF-A0AAW9EHJ5-F1
#
_entry.id   AF-A0AAW9EHJ5-F1
#
_cell.length_a   1.000
_cell.length_b   1.000
_cell.length_c   1.000
_cell.angle_alpha   90.00
_cell.angle_beta   90.00
_cell.angle_gamma   90.00
#
_symmetry.space_group_name_H-M   'P 1'
#
loop_
_entity.id
_entity.type
_entity.pdbx_description
1 polymer ?
#
loop_
_entity_poly.entity_id
_entity_poly.type
_entity_poly.pdbx_seq_one_letter_code
_entity_poly.pdbx_strand_id
1 'polypeptide(L)' 'NLDRLAHPEKHCAAFSLLETQVLWRKGPDCQQEEIPHLDPEQFHPLSSTVAQYQDKLYAIRKTEFGENRLDVITLDNPN' A
#
# COMPACT_ATOMS: atom_id res chain seq x y z
N ASN A 1 -7.94 -29.54 -16.50
CA ASN A 1 -7.35 -29.00 -15.25
C ASN A 1 -7.35 -27.49 -15.38
N LEU A 2 -8.56 -26.94 -15.37
CA LEU A 2 -8.88 -25.57 -15.80
C LEU A 2 -9.48 -24.88 -14.60
N ASP A 3 -8.62 -24.52 -13.65
CA ASP A 3 -8.93 -23.61 -12.54
C ASP A 3 -7.67 -23.52 -11.68
N ARG A 4 -6.60 -22.96 -12.27
CA ARG A 4 -5.64 -22.20 -11.46
C ARG A 4 -6.41 -21.00 -10.94
N LEU A 5 -7.26 -21.26 -9.95
CA LEU A 5 -8.00 -20.29 -9.17
C LEU A 5 -7.01 -19.17 -8.87
N ALA A 6 -7.31 -17.99 -9.37
CA ALA A 6 -6.69 -16.76 -8.93
C ALA A 6 -6.67 -16.82 -7.41
N HIS A 7 -5.48 -16.86 -6.82
CA HIS A 7 -5.31 -17.00 -5.38
C HIS A 7 -6.07 -15.85 -4.71
N PRO A 8 -7.09 -16.10 -3.86
CA PRO A 8 -7.84 -15.05 -3.18
C PRO A 8 -7.02 -14.30 -2.12
N GLU A 9 -5.72 -14.58 -2.00
CA GLU A 9 -4.78 -13.87 -1.11
C GLU A 9 -4.53 -12.41 -1.53
N LYS A 10 -4.90 -12.00 -2.76
CA LYS A 10 -4.76 -10.60 -3.21
C LYS A 10 -5.71 -9.61 -2.54
N HIS A 11 -6.74 -10.06 -1.83
CA HIS A 11 -7.78 -9.16 -1.32
C HIS A 11 -7.39 -8.38 -0.06
N CYS A 12 -6.23 -8.63 0.55
CA CYS A 12 -5.87 -7.99 1.83
C CYS A 12 -4.43 -7.46 1.92
N ALA A 13 -3.78 -7.24 0.78
CA ALA A 13 -2.44 -6.65 0.77
C ALA A 13 -2.46 -5.26 1.42
N ALA A 14 -1.35 -4.91 2.08
CA ALA A 14 -1.15 -3.57 2.64
C ALA A 14 -1.21 -2.50 1.55
N PHE A 15 -0.57 -2.77 0.41
CA PHE A 15 -0.67 -1.97 -0.80
C PHE A 15 -1.12 -2.87 -1.95
N SER A 16 -2.14 -2.43 -2.69
CA SER A 16 -2.56 -3.07 -3.93
C SER A 16 -2.24 -2.14 -5.10
N LEU A 17 -1.42 -2.62 -6.02
CA LEU A 17 -1.07 -1.91 -7.24
C LEU A 17 -2.02 -2.41 -8.34
N LEU A 18 -2.91 -1.53 -8.78
CA LEU A 18 -3.79 -1.77 -9.93
C LEU A 18 -3.19 -1.09 -11.17
N GLU A 19 -3.82 -1.26 -12.34
CA GLU A 19 -3.31 -0.69 -13.60
C GLU A 19 -3.17 0.84 -13.56
N THR A 20 -4.06 1.53 -12.84
CA THR A 20 -4.13 3.01 -12.84
C THR A 20 -4.08 3.65 -11.46
N GLN A 21 -4.03 2.85 -10.40
CA GLN A 21 -4.14 3.36 -9.03
C GLN A 21 -3.41 2.50 -8.01
N VAL A 22 -2.95 3.15 -6.95
CA VAL A 22 -2.40 2.49 -5.77
C VAL A 22 -3.41 2.59 -4.66
N LEU A 23 -3.77 1.44 -4.09
CA LEU A 23 -4.65 1.34 -2.93
C LEU A 23 -3.84 0.95 -1.70
N TRP A 24 -4.26 1.43 -0.52
CA TRP A 24 -3.70 1.04 0.77
C TRP A 24 -4.77 0.48 1.71
N ARG A 25 -4.39 -0.45 2.59
CA ARG A 25 -5.30 -1.06 3.56
C ARG A 25 -5.57 -0.13 4.74
N LYS A 26 -6.73 0.51 4.72
CA LYS A 26 -7.24 1.42 5.75
C LYS A 26 -7.87 0.71 6.96
N GLY A 27 -8.47 -0.46 6.76
CA GLY A 27 -9.29 -1.09 7.79
C GLY A 27 -8.99 -2.56 8.10
N PRO A 28 -9.56 -3.08 9.21
CA PRO A 28 -9.39 -4.46 9.64
C PRO A 28 -9.97 -5.46 8.63
N ASP A 29 -11.10 -5.14 7.98
CA ASP A 29 -11.77 -6.01 7.01
C ASP A 29 -11.27 -5.83 5.57
N CYS A 30 -9.95 -5.64 5.42
CA CYS A 30 -9.30 -5.39 4.14
C CYS A 30 -9.89 -4.19 3.37
N GLN A 31 -10.52 -3.25 4.07
CA GLN A 31 -10.98 -2.01 3.48
C GLN A 31 -9.79 -1.27 2.89
N GLN A 32 -9.90 -0.89 1.62
CA GLN A 32 -8.85 -0.18 0.91
C GLN A 32 -9.31 1.22 0.54
N GLU A 33 -8.35 2.13 0.50
CA GLU A 33 -8.55 3.51 0.06
C GLU A 33 -7.45 3.85 -0.97
N GLU A 34 -7.80 4.68 -1.94
CA GLU A 34 -6.85 5.11 -2.97
C GLU A 34 -5.87 6.15 -2.41
N ILE A 35 -4.60 6.01 -2.79
CA ILE A 35 -3.63 7.10 -2.65
C ILE A 35 -3.61 7.87 -3.97
N PRO A 36 -4.15 9.11 -4.01
CA PRO A 36 -4.31 9.82 -5.26
C PRO A 36 -2.97 10.25 -5.85
N HIS A 37 -2.94 10.39 -7.18
CA HIS A 37 -1.80 10.92 -7.94
C HIS A 37 -0.51 10.08 -7.88
N LEU A 38 -0.63 8.77 -7.63
CA LEU A 38 0.49 7.84 -7.71
C LEU A 38 0.46 7.06 -9.02
N ASP A 39 1.60 6.98 -9.68
CA ASP A 39 1.84 6.03 -10.76
C ASP A 39 2.18 4.64 -10.16
N PRO A 40 1.34 3.61 -10.36
CA PRO A 40 1.61 2.27 -9.84
C PRO A 40 2.94 1.68 -10.28
N GLU A 41 3.47 2.05 -11.45
CA GLU A 41 4.74 1.51 -11.96
C GLU A 41 5.96 2.04 -11.17
N GLN A 42 5.84 3.21 -10.55
CA GLN A 42 6.90 3.83 -9.74
C GLN A 42 6.69 3.62 -8.23
N PHE A 43 5.62 2.93 -7.84
CA PHE A 43 5.34 2.61 -6.45
C PHE A 43 6.03 1.31 -6.06
N HIS A 44 6.97 1.39 -5.13
CA HIS A 44 7.85 0.27 -4.77
C HIS A 44 7.60 -0.16 -3.32
N PRO A 45 6.80 -1.22 -3.08
CA PRO A 45 6.72 -1.85 -1.77
C PRO A 45 8.11 -2.29 -1.29
N LEU A 46 8.53 -1.78 -0.13
CA LEU A 46 9.80 -2.11 0.51
C LEU A 46 9.64 -3.23 1.56
N SER A 47 8.45 -3.30 2.19
CA SER A 47 8.10 -4.31 3.17
C SER A 47 6.59 -4.59 3.16
N SER A 48 6.11 -5.42 4.09
CA SER A 48 4.69 -5.74 4.21
C SER A 48 3.80 -4.56 4.57
N THR A 49 4.35 -3.44 5.06
CA THR A 49 3.57 -2.23 5.41
C THR A 49 4.24 -0.93 5.00
N VAL A 50 5.39 -0.99 4.33
CA VAL A 50 6.14 0.19 3.89
C VAL A 50 6.37 0.12 2.38
N ALA A 51 6.17 1.23 1.70
CA ALA A 51 6.47 1.41 0.30
C ALA A 51 7.14 2.76 0.06
N GLN A 52 7.83 2.88 -1.06
CA GLN A 52 8.48 4.10 -1.52
C GLN A 52 7.87 4.55 -2.84
N TYR A 53 7.74 5.86 -2.99
CA TYR A 53 7.45 6.51 -4.26
C TYR A 53 8.21 7.83 -4.29
N GLN A 54 9.13 7.97 -5.25
CA GLN A 54 10.01 9.12 -5.36
C GLN A 54 10.77 9.41 -4.04
N ASP A 55 10.67 10.63 -3.54
CA ASP A 55 11.24 11.13 -2.30
C ASP A 55 10.37 10.79 -1.06
N LYS A 56 9.39 9.89 -1.16
CA LYS A 56 8.44 9.63 -0.07
C LYS A 56 8.38 8.17 0.33
N LEU A 57 8.27 7.94 1.64
CA LEU A 57 7.89 6.66 2.22
C LEU A 57 6.44 6.70 2.67
N TYR A 58 5.69 5.69 2.27
CA TYR A 58 4.33 5.41 2.67
C TYR A 58 4.35 4.25 3.65
N ALA A 59 3.96 4.48 4.89
CA ALA A 59 3.98 3.49 5.96
C ALA A 59 2.59 3.30 6.56
N ILE A 60 2.11 2.07 6.59
CA ILE A 60 0.88 1.70 7.29
C ILE A 60 1.23 1.31 8.72
N ARG A 61 0.69 2.05 9.68
CA ARG A 61 0.86 1.80 11.11
C ARG A 61 -0.48 1.56 11.78
N LYS A 62 -0.49 0.76 12.85
CA LYS A 62 -1.68 0.58 13.68
C LYS A 62 -1.78 1.71 14.70
N THR A 63 -2.97 2.28 14.85
CA THR A 63 -3.31 3.18 15.95
C THR A 63 -3.40 2.38 17.26
N GLU A 64 -3.43 3.08 18.38
CA GLU A 64 -3.64 2.47 19.70
C GLU A 64 -4.98 1.72 19.82
N PHE A 65 -5.95 2.06 18.96
CA PHE A 65 -7.26 1.41 18.86
C PHE A 65 -7.31 0.28 17.81
N GLY A 66 -6.19 -0.04 17.16
CA GLY A 66 -6.09 -1.15 16.21
C GLY A 66 -6.48 -0.83 14.77
N GLU A 67 -6.80 0.43 14.46
CA GLU A 67 -7.09 0.90 13.09
C GLU A 67 -5.79 1.13 12.32
N ASN A 68 -5.83 1.05 10.98
CA ASN A 68 -4.66 1.40 10.18
C ASN A 68 -4.65 2.90 9.86
N ARG A 69 -3.47 3.50 9.92
CA ARG A 69 -3.19 4.86 9.49
C ARG A 69 -2.08 4.82 8.44
N LEU A 70 -2.27 5.56 7.35
CA LEU A 70 -1.23 5.81 6.37
C LEU A 70 -0.44 7.05 6.78
N ASP A 71 0.85 6.88 6.99
CA ASP A 71 1.78 7.97 7.22
C ASP A 71 2.68 8.16 6.01
N VAL A 72 2.87 9.41 5.62
CA VAL A 72 3.70 9.82 4.48
C VAL A 72 4.89 10.60 5.02
N ILE A 73 6.09 10.10 4.76
CA ILE A 73 7.36 10.66 5.24
C ILE A 73 8.13 11.13 4.01
N THR A 74 8.54 12.40 4.00
CA THR A 74 9.44 12.90 2.94
C THR A 74 10.89 12.60 3.36
N LEU A 75 11.63 11.96 2.46
CA LEU A 75 13.05 11.67 2.60
C LEU A 75 13.82 12.91 2.14
N ASP A 76 14.28 13.72 3.08
CA ASP A 76 15.23 14.78 2.77
C ASP A 76 16.50 14.14 2.18
N ASN A 77 16.96 14.65 1.04
CA ASN A 77 18.23 14.24 0.47
C ASN A 77 19.34 14.59 1.48
N PRO A 78 20.18 13.64 1.91
CA PRO A 78 21.33 13.97 2.73
C PRO A 78 22.26 14.85 1.89
N ASN A 79 22.33 16.14 2.23
CA ASN A 79 23.32 17.08 1.71
C ASN A 79 24.74 16.63 2.06
#